data_AF-G3F5D4-F1
#
_entry.id   AF-G3F5D4-F1
#
_cell.length_a   1.000
_cell.length_b   1.000
_cell.length_c   1.000
_cell.angle_alpha   90.00
_cell.angle_beta   90.00
_cell.angle_gamma   90.00
#
_symmetry.space_group_name_H-M   'P 1'
#
loop_
_entity.id
_entity.type
_entity.pdbx_description
1 polymer ?
#
loop_
_entity_poly.entity_id
_entity_poly.type
_entity_poly.pdbx_seq_one_letter_code
_entity_poly.pdbx_strand_id
1 'polypeptide(L)'
;RFNFILLRENVGKRKAQIAAIRQSSGDLVLNVDSDSTLAPDAVTKLALKMQDPGIGAAMGQLTASNRNDTWLTQLIDMEYWLACNEERAAQARFGAVMCCCGPCAMYRRSALLLLLDQYESQFFRGKPSDFGEDRHLTILMLKAGFRTEYVPDAMVATVVPDRMGPYLRQQLRWARSTFRDTLLALRLLPGLDRFITLDVVGQNLGPLLLAVAVLSGVGQVALTTTVPWWTIIMIASMTMIRCSVAALRARQLRFLAFSLHTPINLFLLLPL
;
A
#
# COMPACT_ATOMS: atom_id res chain seq x y z
N ARG A 1 -15.24 -4.00 -27.13
CA ARG A 1 -16.14 -2.81 -27.12
C ARG A 1 -15.69 -1.94 -25.97
N PHE A 2 -15.42 -0.65 -26.20
CA PHE A 2 -15.11 0.30 -25.13
C PHE A 2 -16.36 1.11 -24.81
N ASN A 3 -16.60 1.38 -23.53
CA ASN A 3 -17.66 2.27 -23.06
C ASN A 3 -17.01 3.36 -22.22
N PHE A 4 -17.33 4.62 -22.51
CA PHE A 4 -16.79 5.78 -21.81
C PHE A 4 -17.90 6.43 -21.02
N ILE A 5 -17.70 6.58 -19.71
CA ILE A 5 -18.66 7.24 -18.81
C ILE A 5 -18.09 8.61 -18.46
N LEU A 6 -18.70 9.67 -19.01
CA LEU A 6 -18.33 11.04 -18.70
C LEU A 6 -19.20 11.56 -17.54
N LEU A 7 -18.55 11.90 -16.43
CA LEU A 7 -19.22 12.54 -15.28
C LEU A 7 -19.24 14.06 -15.49
N ARG A 8 -20.30 14.73 -15.00
CA ARG A 8 -20.51 16.17 -15.21
C ARG A 8 -19.42 17.04 -14.55
N GLU A 9 -18.87 16.57 -13.44
CA GLU A 9 -17.84 17.25 -12.66
C GLU A 9 -16.88 16.23 -12.05
N ASN A 10 -15.76 16.72 -11.50
CA ASN A 10 -14.83 15.87 -10.77
C ASN A 10 -15.42 15.49 -9.40
N VAL A 11 -15.88 14.25 -9.28
CA VAL A 11 -16.47 13.68 -8.06
C VAL A 11 -15.48 12.81 -7.25
N GLY A 12 -14.20 12.80 -7.62
CA GLY A 12 -13.17 11.94 -7.02
C GLY A 12 -13.15 10.50 -7.55
N LYS A 13 -12.03 9.79 -7.30
CA LYS A 13 -11.74 8.44 -7.82
C LYS A 13 -12.82 7.44 -7.42
N ARG A 14 -13.19 7.41 -6.14
CA ARG A 14 -14.18 6.50 -5.56
C ARG A 14 -15.54 6.53 -6.27
N LYS A 15 -16.13 7.73 -6.41
CA LYS A 15 -17.45 7.88 -7.04
C LYS A 15 -17.42 7.53 -8.52
N ALA A 16 -16.31 7.84 -9.20
CA ALA A 16 -16.11 7.40 -10.59
C ALA A 16 -16.01 5.88 -10.70
N GLN A 17 -15.29 5.21 -9.80
CA GLN A 17 -15.24 3.74 -9.74
C GLN A 17 -16.63 3.14 -9.49
N ILE A 18 -17.41 3.68 -8.55
CA ILE A 18 -18.78 3.21 -8.29
C ILE A 18 -19.66 3.31 -9.55
N ALA A 19 -19.61 4.43 -10.26
CA ALA A 19 -20.36 4.62 -11.50
C ALA A 19 -19.97 3.59 -12.57
N ALA A 20 -18.68 3.31 -12.73
CA ALA A 20 -18.17 2.31 -13.66
C ALA A 20 -18.56 0.88 -13.24
N ILE A 21 -18.44 0.53 -11.96
CA ILE A 21 -18.77 -0.81 -11.45
C ILE A 21 -20.26 -1.09 -11.66
N ARG A 22 -21.15 -0.13 -11.36
CA ARG A 22 -22.61 -0.31 -11.54
C ARG A 22 -23.00 -0.57 -12.99
N GLN A 23 -22.29 0.00 -13.96
CA GLN A 23 -22.53 -0.21 -15.40
C GLN A 23 -21.77 -1.40 -15.99
N SER A 24 -20.81 -1.98 -15.26
CA SER A 24 -20.07 -3.16 -15.68
C SER A 24 -20.93 -4.42 -15.67
N SER A 25 -20.61 -5.38 -16.55
CA SER A 25 -21.36 -6.64 -16.69
C SER A 25 -20.54 -7.92 -16.47
N GLY A 26 -19.21 -7.81 -16.32
CA GLY A 26 -18.33 -8.98 -16.14
C GLY A 26 -18.36 -9.52 -14.72
N ASP A 27 -18.11 -10.81 -14.53
CA ASP A 27 -18.10 -11.44 -13.19
C ASP A 27 -17.00 -10.91 -12.27
N LEU A 28 -15.92 -10.41 -12.87
CA LEU A 28 -14.76 -9.81 -12.21
C LEU A 28 -14.57 -8.37 -12.71
N VAL A 29 -14.17 -7.49 -11.81
CA VAL A 29 -13.82 -6.08 -12.11
C VAL A 29 -12.34 -5.89 -11.85
N LEU A 30 -11.59 -5.46 -12.87
CA LEU A 30 -10.19 -5.09 -12.74
C LEU A 30 -10.05 -3.57 -12.68
N ASN A 31 -9.48 -3.06 -11.59
CA ASN A 31 -9.06 -1.67 -11.46
C ASN A 31 -7.61 -1.53 -11.95
N VAL A 32 -7.39 -0.52 -12.80
CA VAL A 32 -6.08 -0.16 -13.36
C VAL A 32 -5.97 1.37 -13.33
N ASP A 33 -4.89 1.88 -12.75
CA ASP A 33 -4.61 3.32 -12.76
C ASP A 33 -4.18 3.76 -14.16
N SER A 34 -4.47 5.01 -14.54
CA SER A 34 -4.26 5.52 -15.91
C SER A 34 -2.78 5.63 -16.32
N ASP A 35 -1.88 5.60 -15.34
CA ASP A 35 -0.43 5.63 -15.49
C ASP A 35 0.21 4.23 -15.43
N SER A 36 -0.60 3.18 -15.54
CA SER A 36 -0.19 1.79 -15.36
C SER A 36 -0.37 0.97 -16.64
N THR A 37 0.62 0.12 -16.93
CA THR A 37 0.65 -0.81 -18.07
C THR A 37 0.72 -2.24 -17.55
N LEU A 38 -0.26 -3.06 -17.91
CA LEU A 38 -0.33 -4.47 -17.54
C LEU A 38 0.54 -5.32 -18.47
N ALA A 39 1.18 -6.36 -17.93
CA ALA A 39 1.74 -7.41 -18.77
C ALA A 39 0.63 -8.13 -19.55
N PRO A 40 0.91 -8.67 -20.76
CA PRO A 40 -0.10 -9.28 -21.61
C PRO A 40 -0.91 -10.40 -20.96
N ASP A 41 -0.32 -11.12 -20.00
CA ASP A 41 -0.93 -12.26 -19.30
C ASP A 41 -1.40 -11.92 -17.88
N ALA A 42 -1.25 -10.67 -17.42
CA ALA A 42 -1.59 -10.28 -16.05
C ALA A 42 -3.08 -10.49 -15.72
N VAL A 43 -3.96 -10.13 -16.66
CA VAL A 43 -5.42 -10.32 -16.50
C VAL A 43 -5.77 -11.80 -16.38
N THR A 44 -5.18 -12.65 -17.24
CA THR A 44 -5.39 -14.10 -17.23
C THR A 44 -4.94 -14.71 -15.90
N LYS A 45 -3.74 -14.34 -15.42
CA LYS A 45 -3.18 -14.84 -14.16
C LYS A 45 -4.02 -14.45 -12.94
N LEU A 46 -4.52 -13.21 -12.90
CA LEU A 46 -5.46 -12.77 -11.87
C LEU A 46 -6.79 -13.52 -11.94
N ALA A 47 -7.36 -13.64 -13.14
CA ALA A 47 -8.63 -14.34 -13.34
C ALA A 47 -8.55 -15.81 -12.92
N LEU A 48 -7.43 -16.48 -13.20
CA LEU A 48 -7.17 -17.86 -12.74
C LEU A 48 -7.20 -17.96 -11.21
N LYS A 49 -6.54 -17.03 -10.51
CA LYS A 49 -6.60 -16.98 -9.04
C LYS A 49 -8.02 -16.73 -8.54
N MET A 50 -8.77 -15.86 -9.20
CA MET A 50 -10.15 -15.49 -8.84
C MET A 50 -11.20 -16.59 -9.13
N GLN A 51 -10.83 -17.73 -9.73
CA GLN A 51 -11.74 -18.86 -9.90
C GLN A 51 -12.20 -19.45 -8.56
N ASP A 52 -11.38 -19.35 -7.52
CA ASP A 52 -11.77 -19.74 -6.16
C ASP A 52 -12.85 -18.79 -5.61
N PRO A 53 -14.07 -19.29 -5.32
CA PRO A 53 -15.18 -18.45 -4.88
C PRO A 53 -14.93 -17.79 -3.53
N GLY A 54 -14.03 -18.31 -2.71
CA GLY A 54 -13.63 -17.73 -1.42
C GLY A 54 -12.68 -16.52 -1.55
N ILE A 55 -12.18 -16.23 -2.76
CA ILE A 55 -11.36 -15.04 -3.02
C ILE A 55 -12.25 -13.89 -3.51
N GLY A 56 -12.21 -12.78 -2.78
CA GLY A 56 -12.95 -11.56 -3.09
C GLY A 56 -12.12 -10.54 -3.86
N ALA A 57 -10.80 -10.53 -3.66
CA ALA A 57 -9.88 -9.69 -4.41
C ALA A 57 -8.50 -10.34 -4.60
N ALA A 58 -7.83 -10.00 -5.70
CA ALA A 58 -6.45 -10.37 -5.97
C ALA A 58 -5.70 -9.19 -6.61
N MET A 59 -4.45 -8.95 -6.19
CA MET A 59 -3.59 -7.93 -6.81
C MET A 59 -2.38 -8.55 -7.51
N GLY A 60 -1.86 -7.81 -8.49
CA GLY A 60 -0.64 -8.15 -9.20
C GLY A 60 0.63 -7.61 -8.53
N GLN A 61 1.78 -7.97 -9.10
CA GLN A 61 3.09 -7.47 -8.71
C GLN A 61 3.39 -6.12 -9.37
N LEU A 62 3.75 -5.12 -8.57
CA LEU A 62 4.03 -3.76 -9.03
C LEU A 62 5.52 -3.56 -9.33
N THR A 63 5.80 -2.79 -10.37
CA THR A 63 7.14 -2.30 -10.74
C THR A 63 7.04 -0.84 -11.19
N ALA A 64 8.09 -0.06 -10.94
CA ALA A 64 8.14 1.31 -11.48
C ALA A 64 8.60 1.28 -12.95
N SER A 65 7.78 1.84 -13.85
CA SER A 65 8.09 1.88 -15.29
C SER A 65 9.27 2.80 -15.60
N ASN A 66 9.34 3.94 -14.92
CA ASN A 66 10.40 4.94 -14.99
C ASN A 66 11.50 4.73 -13.93
N ARG A 67 11.69 3.49 -13.43
CA ARG A 67 12.65 3.21 -12.35
C ARG A 67 14.08 3.63 -12.67
N ASN A 68 14.47 3.72 -13.95
CA ASN A 68 15.83 4.02 -14.36
C ASN A 68 16.09 5.53 -14.59
N ASP A 69 15.09 6.39 -14.44
CA ASP A 69 15.18 7.79 -14.85
C ASP A 69 15.99 8.65 -13.87
N THR A 70 15.85 8.40 -12.57
CA THR A 70 16.51 9.15 -11.50
C THR A 70 16.88 8.26 -10.31
N TRP A 71 17.73 8.75 -9.41
CA TRP A 71 18.01 8.06 -8.14
C TRP A 71 16.74 7.92 -7.27
N LEU A 72 15.80 8.88 -7.36
CA LEU A 72 14.56 8.87 -6.60
C LEU A 72 13.60 7.80 -7.13
N THR A 73 13.44 7.69 -8.45
CA THR A 73 12.60 6.65 -9.06
C THR A 73 13.16 5.24 -8.78
N GLN A 74 14.48 5.09 -8.73
CA GLN A 74 15.12 3.84 -8.28
C GLN A 74 14.81 3.53 -6.81
N LEU A 75 14.86 4.54 -5.94
CA LEU A 75 14.50 4.40 -4.53
C LEU A 75 13.04 3.98 -4.35
N ILE A 76 12.13 4.60 -5.11
CA ILE A 76 10.69 4.30 -5.07
C ILE A 76 10.39 2.91 -5.61
N ASP A 77 11.10 2.43 -6.66
CA ASP A 77 10.97 1.04 -7.13
C ASP A 77 11.27 0.02 -6.01
N MET A 78 12.32 0.28 -5.22
CA MET A 78 12.66 -0.56 -4.06
C MET A 78 11.60 -0.46 -2.95
N GLU A 79 11.05 0.73 -2.72
CA GLU A 79 9.97 0.95 -1.76
C GLU A 79 8.70 0.18 -2.16
N TYR A 80 8.30 0.27 -3.42
CA TYR A 80 7.16 -0.45 -3.99
C TYR A 80 7.36 -1.96 -3.88
N TRP A 81 8.57 -2.44 -4.16
CA TRP A 81 8.87 -3.87 -3.99
C TRP A 81 8.68 -4.32 -2.54
N LEU A 82 9.11 -3.53 -1.55
CA LEU A 82 8.93 -3.87 -0.14
C LEU A 82 7.45 -3.80 0.29
N ALA A 83 6.76 -2.69 0.00
CA ALA A 83 5.43 -2.39 0.54
C ALA A 83 4.25 -2.97 -0.27
N CYS A 84 4.42 -3.12 -1.58
CA CYS A 84 3.37 -3.57 -2.50
C CYS A 84 3.59 -5.00 -2.99
N ASN A 85 4.79 -5.57 -2.87
CA ASN A 85 5.06 -6.95 -3.30
C ASN A 85 5.40 -7.86 -2.11
N GLU A 86 6.52 -7.64 -1.43
CA GLU A 86 7.02 -8.55 -0.39
C GLU A 86 6.08 -8.62 0.83
N GLU A 87 5.61 -7.47 1.33
CA GLU A 87 4.63 -7.41 2.41
C GLU A 87 3.31 -8.07 2.01
N ARG A 88 2.84 -7.84 0.77
CA ARG A 88 1.58 -8.41 0.25
C ARG A 88 1.70 -9.91 0.03
N ALA A 89 2.85 -10.40 -0.42
CA ALA A 89 3.13 -11.82 -0.52
C ALA A 89 3.12 -12.51 0.85
N ALA A 90 3.68 -11.85 1.88
CA ALA A 90 3.64 -12.37 3.24
C ALA A 90 2.20 -12.42 3.78
N GLN A 91 1.41 -11.35 3.60
CA GLN A 91 0.00 -11.29 4.00
C GLN A 91 -0.88 -12.31 3.25
N ALA A 92 -0.64 -12.51 1.94
CA ALA A 92 -1.39 -13.44 1.12
C ALA A 92 -1.25 -14.90 1.59
N ARG A 93 -0.13 -15.26 2.22
CA ARG A 93 0.05 -16.59 2.84
C ARG A 93 -1.00 -16.89 3.91
N PHE A 94 -1.60 -15.85 4.48
CA PHE A 94 -2.68 -15.92 5.46
C PHE A 94 -4.04 -15.47 4.89
N GLY A 95 -4.15 -15.36 3.56
CA GLY A 95 -5.39 -15.01 2.85
C GLY A 95 -5.90 -13.60 3.11
N ALA A 96 -5.04 -12.69 3.61
CA ALA A 96 -5.45 -11.38 4.10
C ALA A 96 -4.49 -10.27 3.68
N VAL A 97 -4.30 -10.10 2.38
CA VAL A 97 -3.69 -8.87 1.85
C VAL A 97 -4.48 -7.66 2.36
N MET A 98 -3.82 -6.77 3.10
CA MET A 98 -4.49 -5.64 3.76
C MET A 98 -4.73 -4.44 2.83
N CYS A 99 -4.16 -4.46 1.62
CA CYS A 99 -4.38 -3.46 0.57
C CYS A 99 -4.02 -4.05 -0.79
N CYS A 100 -5.03 -4.34 -1.63
CA CYS A 100 -4.84 -4.62 -3.04
C CYS A 100 -4.58 -3.30 -3.78
N CYS A 101 -3.33 -3.03 -4.17
CA CYS A 101 -2.93 -1.73 -4.71
C CYS A 101 -3.63 -1.36 -6.03
N GLY A 102 -4.01 -0.09 -6.17
CA GLY A 102 -4.76 0.47 -7.30
C GLY A 102 -4.26 0.18 -8.72
N PRO A 103 -2.93 0.14 -8.99
CA PRO A 103 -2.41 -0.13 -10.33
C PRO A 103 -2.88 -1.43 -10.96
N CYS A 104 -3.16 -2.46 -10.14
CA CYS A 104 -3.61 -3.76 -10.65
C CYS A 104 -4.30 -4.58 -9.55
N ALA A 105 -5.60 -4.36 -9.37
CA ALA A 105 -6.42 -5.09 -8.41
C ALA A 105 -7.73 -5.58 -9.03
N MET A 106 -7.93 -6.90 -9.00
CA MET A 106 -9.14 -7.56 -9.49
C MET A 106 -10.06 -7.90 -8.32
N TYR A 107 -11.36 -7.66 -8.49
CA TYR A 107 -12.39 -7.85 -7.47
C TYR A 107 -13.53 -8.72 -8.02
N ARG A 108 -14.12 -9.54 -7.14
CA ARG A 108 -15.35 -10.27 -7.45
C ARG A 108 -16.53 -9.29 -7.50
N ARG A 109 -17.16 -9.15 -8.67
CA ARG A 109 -18.20 -8.13 -8.88
C ARG A 109 -19.40 -8.32 -7.97
N SER A 110 -19.85 -9.56 -7.79
CA SER A 110 -21.04 -9.87 -6.96
C SER A 110 -20.86 -9.39 -5.51
N ALA A 111 -19.69 -9.63 -4.91
CA ALA A 111 -19.35 -9.12 -3.59
C ALA A 111 -19.18 -7.59 -3.60
N LEU A 112 -18.49 -7.06 -4.61
CA LEU A 112 -18.23 -5.63 -4.75
C LEU A 112 -19.52 -4.80 -4.79
N LEU A 113 -20.54 -5.26 -5.52
CA LEU A 113 -21.85 -4.59 -5.61
C LEU A 113 -22.53 -4.44 -4.26
N LEU A 114 -22.46 -5.45 -3.40
CA LEU A 114 -23.04 -5.44 -2.05
C LEU A 114 -22.31 -4.47 -1.11
N LEU A 115 -21.09 -4.10 -1.45
CA LEU A 115 -20.21 -3.26 -0.64
C LEU A 115 -20.15 -1.81 -1.12
N LEU A 116 -20.75 -1.46 -2.28
CA LEU A 116 -20.61 -0.13 -2.87
C LEU A 116 -21.11 1.00 -1.96
N ASP A 117 -22.20 0.79 -1.23
CA ASP A 117 -22.74 1.82 -0.34
C ASP A 117 -21.82 2.08 0.85
N GLN A 118 -21.22 1.03 1.43
CA GLN A 118 -20.20 1.15 2.48
C GLN A 118 -18.86 1.70 1.96
N TYR A 119 -18.55 1.39 0.71
CA TYR A 119 -17.39 1.89 0.02
C TYR A 119 -17.51 3.40 -0.20
N GLU A 120 -18.67 3.89 -0.65
CA GLU A 120 -18.98 5.31 -0.82
C GLU A 120 -18.90 6.07 0.52
N SER A 121 -19.59 5.55 1.53
CA SER A 121 -19.83 6.18 2.83
C SER A 121 -18.68 5.99 3.85
N GLN A 122 -17.43 6.06 3.41
CA GLN A 122 -16.30 6.01 4.35
C GLN A 122 -16.18 7.33 5.14
N PHE A 123 -16.46 7.27 6.45
CA PHE A 123 -16.26 8.38 7.36
C PHE A 123 -15.09 8.15 8.31
N PHE A 124 -14.35 9.22 8.61
CA PHE A 124 -13.39 9.23 9.69
C PHE A 124 -13.56 10.49 10.53
N ARG A 125 -13.80 10.32 11.83
CA ARG A 125 -14.06 11.42 12.78
C ARG A 125 -15.16 12.38 12.28
N GLY A 126 -16.23 11.82 11.71
CA GLY A 126 -17.40 12.57 11.20
C GLY A 126 -17.21 13.26 9.85
N LYS A 127 -16.05 13.11 9.19
CA LYS A 127 -15.79 13.68 7.86
C LYS A 127 -15.71 12.58 6.79
N PRO A 128 -16.26 12.81 5.58
CA PRO A 128 -16.01 11.96 4.43
C PRO A 128 -14.50 11.85 4.15
N SER A 129 -14.09 10.68 3.69
CA SER A 129 -12.70 10.33 3.47
C SER A 129 -12.44 10.13 1.98
N ASP A 130 -11.62 10.99 1.37
CA ASP A 130 -11.44 11.06 -0.10
C ASP A 130 -10.14 10.42 -0.61
N PHE A 131 -9.46 9.61 0.21
CA PHE A 131 -8.21 8.95 -0.16
C PHE A 131 -8.11 7.56 0.46
N GLY A 132 -7.31 6.66 -0.12
CA GLY A 132 -7.09 5.31 0.43
C GLY A 132 -8.20 4.32 0.05
N GLU A 133 -8.78 4.52 -1.13
CA GLU A 133 -9.86 3.72 -1.70
C GLU A 133 -9.50 2.23 -1.78
N ASP A 134 -8.27 1.94 -2.23
CA ASP A 134 -7.78 0.58 -2.47
C ASP A 134 -7.76 -0.24 -1.16
N ARG A 135 -7.20 0.35 -0.10
CA ARG A 135 -7.12 -0.25 1.23
C ARG A 135 -8.50 -0.43 1.85
N HIS A 136 -9.35 0.60 1.78
CA HIS A 136 -10.72 0.54 2.28
C HIS A 136 -11.50 -0.59 1.61
N LEU A 137 -11.44 -0.68 0.27
CA LEU A 137 -12.14 -1.71 -0.48
C LEU A 137 -11.65 -3.12 -0.14
N THR A 138 -10.34 -3.27 0.04
CA THR A 138 -9.73 -4.55 0.44
C THR A 138 -10.19 -4.98 1.84
N ILE A 139 -10.25 -4.04 2.79
CA ILE A 139 -10.77 -4.30 4.15
C ILE A 139 -12.25 -4.65 4.12
N LEU A 140 -13.05 -4.00 3.26
CA LEU A 140 -14.47 -4.36 3.11
C LEU A 140 -14.64 -5.79 2.58
N MET A 141 -13.81 -6.22 1.63
CA MET A 141 -13.81 -7.61 1.16
C MET A 141 -13.48 -8.59 2.28
N LEU A 142 -12.46 -8.29 3.10
CA LEU A 142 -12.11 -9.11 4.27
C LEU A 142 -13.25 -9.15 5.31
N LYS A 143 -13.89 -8.00 5.59
CA LYS A 143 -15.05 -7.92 6.48
C LYS A 143 -16.26 -8.70 5.97
N ALA A 144 -16.40 -8.82 4.65
CA ALA A 144 -17.43 -9.64 4.02
C ALA A 144 -17.10 -11.14 4.04
N GLY A 145 -15.98 -11.56 4.66
CA GLY A 145 -15.58 -12.96 4.82
C GLY A 145 -14.79 -13.53 3.63
N PHE A 146 -14.39 -12.71 2.67
CA PHE A 146 -13.57 -13.14 1.55
C PHE A 146 -12.08 -13.06 1.87
N ARG A 147 -11.30 -13.94 1.24
CA ARG A 147 -9.84 -13.81 1.19
C ARG A 147 -9.39 -12.76 0.17
N THR A 148 -8.24 -12.16 0.45
CA THR A 148 -7.58 -11.20 -0.44
C THR A 148 -6.14 -11.65 -0.69
N GLU A 149 -5.75 -11.68 -1.96
CA GLU A 149 -4.59 -12.45 -2.42
C GLU A 149 -3.59 -11.62 -3.25
N TYR A 150 -2.37 -12.12 -3.34
CA TYR A 150 -1.29 -11.55 -4.14
C TYR A 150 -0.85 -12.56 -5.21
N VAL A 151 -0.75 -12.12 -6.46
CA VAL A 151 -0.38 -12.95 -7.60
C VAL A 151 0.96 -12.44 -8.16
N PRO A 152 2.10 -13.06 -7.78
CA PRO A 152 3.44 -12.57 -8.16
C PRO A 152 3.67 -12.52 -9.67
N ASP A 153 3.06 -13.45 -10.42
CA ASP A 153 3.28 -13.53 -11.86
C ASP A 153 2.44 -12.51 -12.65
N ALA A 154 1.44 -11.87 -12.03
CA ALA A 154 0.60 -10.87 -12.68
C ALA A 154 1.27 -9.49 -12.59
N MET A 155 2.14 -9.20 -13.56
CA MET A 155 3.00 -8.01 -13.53
C MET A 155 2.27 -6.75 -14.01
N VAL A 156 2.48 -5.64 -13.31
CA VAL A 156 2.08 -4.28 -13.72
C VAL A 156 3.25 -3.31 -13.55
N ALA A 157 3.42 -2.42 -14.53
CA ALA A 157 4.37 -1.32 -14.48
C ALA A 157 3.60 0.00 -14.34
N THR A 158 3.92 0.80 -13.33
CA THR A 158 3.26 2.09 -13.06
C THR A 158 4.30 3.22 -13.01
N VAL A 159 3.93 4.42 -13.45
CA VAL A 159 4.80 5.59 -13.37
C VAL A 159 4.87 6.08 -11.92
N VAL A 160 6.08 6.30 -11.40
CA VAL A 160 6.28 6.84 -10.05
C VAL A 160 6.82 8.27 -10.09
N PRO A 161 6.64 9.07 -9.01
CA PRO A 161 7.17 10.42 -8.95
C PRO A 161 8.68 10.51 -9.22
N ASP A 162 9.09 11.49 -10.03
CA ASP A 162 10.50 11.80 -10.35
C ASP A 162 11.07 12.95 -9.49
N ARG A 163 10.22 13.59 -8.68
CA ARG A 163 10.56 14.75 -7.83
C ARG A 163 10.14 14.54 -6.39
N MET A 164 10.93 15.10 -5.47
CA MET A 164 10.71 14.96 -4.02
C MET A 164 9.35 15.50 -3.56
N GLY A 165 8.91 16.67 -4.04
CA GLY A 165 7.63 17.26 -3.61
C GLY A 165 6.40 16.36 -3.86
N PRO A 166 6.15 15.89 -5.09
CA PRO A 166 5.11 14.91 -5.37
C PRO A 166 5.26 13.60 -4.59
N TYR A 167 6.50 13.09 -4.45
CA TYR A 167 6.79 11.88 -3.66
C TYR A 167 6.37 12.04 -2.19
N LEU A 168 6.77 13.13 -1.51
CA LEU A 168 6.39 13.37 -0.11
C LEU A 168 4.87 13.48 0.07
N ARG A 169 4.17 14.16 -0.86
CA ARG A 169 2.70 14.24 -0.84
C ARG A 169 2.03 12.87 -0.99
N GLN A 170 2.61 11.99 -1.80
CA GLN A 170 2.13 10.62 -1.95
C GLN A 170 2.35 9.83 -0.66
N GLN A 171 3.55 9.88 -0.09
CA GLN A 171 3.90 9.17 1.14
C GLN A 171 3.03 9.59 2.33
N LEU A 172 2.79 10.89 2.51
CA LEU A 172 1.90 11.39 3.56
C LEU A 172 0.46 10.90 3.37
N ARG A 173 -0.02 10.82 2.12
CA ARG A 173 -1.36 10.28 1.82
C ARG A 173 -1.44 8.80 2.17
N TRP A 174 -0.40 8.03 1.87
CA TRP A 174 -0.31 6.60 2.16
C TRP A 174 -0.21 6.32 3.66
N ALA A 175 0.60 7.09 4.39
CA ALA A 175 0.69 7.00 5.85
C ALA A 175 -0.66 7.30 6.51
N ARG A 176 -1.34 8.39 6.09
CA ARG A 176 -2.67 8.76 6.60
C ARG A 176 -3.73 7.70 6.32
N SER A 177 -3.77 7.15 5.10
CA SER A 177 -4.69 6.05 4.76
C SER A 177 -4.39 4.81 5.57
N THR A 178 -3.13 4.41 5.67
CA THR A 178 -2.73 3.21 6.41
C THR A 178 -3.19 3.32 7.86
N PHE A 179 -2.82 4.39 8.57
CA PHE A 179 -3.24 4.59 9.97
C PHE A 179 -4.76 4.57 10.14
N ARG A 180 -5.48 5.35 9.32
CA ARG A 180 -6.95 5.43 9.37
C ARG A 180 -7.60 4.07 9.16
N ASP A 181 -7.22 3.39 8.09
CA ASP A 181 -7.90 2.17 7.65
C ASP A 181 -7.57 0.99 8.55
N THR A 182 -6.33 0.89 9.05
CA THR A 182 -5.99 -0.13 10.06
C THR A 182 -6.69 0.13 11.39
N LEU A 183 -6.90 1.39 11.77
CA LEU A 183 -7.69 1.75 12.95
C LEU A 183 -9.17 1.34 12.78
N LEU A 184 -9.76 1.60 11.61
CA LEU A 184 -11.12 1.17 11.26
C LEU A 184 -11.26 -0.35 11.07
N ALA A 185 -10.15 -1.05 10.87
CA ALA A 185 -10.07 -2.50 10.76
C ALA A 185 -9.71 -3.21 12.08
N LEU A 186 -9.52 -2.51 13.20
CA LEU A 186 -9.14 -3.15 14.47
C LEU A 186 -10.10 -4.28 14.89
N ARG A 187 -11.41 -4.11 14.65
CA ARG A 187 -12.42 -5.13 14.97
C ARG A 187 -12.38 -6.35 14.06
N LEU A 188 -11.75 -6.25 12.89
CA LEU A 188 -11.55 -7.35 11.96
C LEU A 188 -10.36 -8.23 12.37
N LEU A 189 -9.32 -7.65 12.98
CA LEU A 189 -8.05 -8.34 13.27
C LEU A 189 -8.18 -9.65 14.06
N PRO A 190 -9.05 -9.76 15.11
CA PRO A 190 -9.22 -11.02 15.84
C PRO A 190 -9.79 -12.17 14.99
N GLY A 191 -10.46 -11.85 13.88
CA GLY A 191 -10.98 -12.83 12.92
C GLY A 191 -9.97 -13.21 11.82
N LEU A 192 -8.81 -12.56 11.78
CA LEU A 192 -7.72 -12.85 10.85
C LEU A 192 -6.59 -13.62 11.55
N ASP A 193 -5.60 -14.06 10.79
CA ASP A 193 -4.41 -14.70 11.36
C ASP A 193 -3.62 -13.74 12.28
N ARG A 194 -2.98 -14.30 13.30
CA ARG A 194 -2.16 -13.54 14.27
C ARG A 194 -1.02 -12.80 13.60
N PHE A 195 -0.46 -13.32 12.51
CA PHE A 195 0.54 -12.63 11.71
C PHE A 195 0.02 -11.28 11.20
N ILE A 196 -1.23 -11.23 10.73
CA ILE A 196 -1.84 -10.00 10.21
C ILE A 196 -2.02 -8.98 11.32
N THR A 197 -2.41 -9.44 12.51
CA THR A 197 -2.47 -8.56 13.69
C THR A 197 -1.10 -7.99 14.03
N LEU A 198 -0.06 -8.84 14.07
CA LEU A 198 1.31 -8.40 14.34
C LEU A 198 1.82 -7.40 13.29
N ASP A 199 1.57 -7.68 12.02
CA ASP A 199 1.94 -6.82 10.90
C ASP A 199 1.25 -5.44 10.99
N VAL A 200 -0.06 -5.41 11.22
CA VAL A 200 -0.82 -4.17 11.40
C VAL A 200 -0.33 -3.37 12.62
N VAL A 201 -0.08 -4.04 13.75
CA VAL A 201 0.49 -3.39 14.94
C VAL A 201 1.87 -2.83 14.63
N GLY A 202 2.74 -3.60 13.99
CA GLY A 202 4.09 -3.18 13.60
C GLY A 202 4.08 -1.96 12.67
N GLN A 203 3.22 -1.95 11.66
CA GLN A 203 3.08 -0.84 10.72
C GLN A 203 2.62 0.47 11.39
N ASN A 204 1.79 0.38 12.42
CA ASN A 204 1.31 1.56 13.14
C ASN A 204 2.25 2.01 14.26
N LEU A 205 2.83 1.06 14.99
CA LEU A 205 3.69 1.35 16.14
C LEU A 205 5.11 1.73 15.72
N GLY A 206 5.63 1.15 14.64
CA GLY A 206 6.99 1.42 14.14
C GLY A 206 7.28 2.90 13.91
N PRO A 207 6.47 3.62 13.10
CA PRO A 207 6.64 5.06 12.90
C PRO A 207 6.54 5.88 14.18
N LEU A 208 5.64 5.50 15.11
CA LEU A 208 5.50 6.17 16.41
C LEU A 208 6.75 5.99 17.27
N LEU A 209 7.27 4.77 17.37
CA LEU A 209 8.50 4.48 18.11
C LEU A 209 9.70 5.21 17.50
N LEU A 210 9.78 5.29 16.18
CA LEU A 210 10.79 6.09 15.50
C LEU A 210 10.69 7.57 15.87
N ALA A 211 9.48 8.14 15.85
CA ALA A 211 9.25 9.53 16.26
C ALA A 211 9.67 9.78 17.72
N VAL A 212 9.28 8.89 18.64
CA VAL A 212 9.68 8.98 20.05
C VAL A 212 11.21 8.89 20.20
N ALA A 213 11.87 7.99 19.48
CA ALA A 213 13.33 7.85 19.51
C ALA A 213 14.05 9.10 18.98
N VAL A 214 13.53 9.72 17.91
CA VAL A 214 14.09 10.97 17.37
C VAL A 214 13.88 12.12 18.35
N LEU A 215 12.67 12.26 18.91
CA LEU A 215 12.36 13.31 19.90
C LEU A 215 13.19 13.16 21.17
N SER A 216 13.41 11.93 21.65
CA SER A 216 14.27 11.69 22.82
C SER A 216 15.73 12.03 22.52
N GLY A 217 16.21 11.70 21.31
CA GLY A 217 17.55 12.10 20.84
C GLY A 217 17.72 13.62 20.77
N VAL A 218 16.74 14.33 20.22
CA VAL A 218 16.74 15.81 20.19
C VAL A 218 16.70 16.39 21.61
N GLY A 219 15.88 15.82 22.49
CA GLY A 219 15.82 16.20 23.91
C GLY A 219 17.16 16.00 24.62
N GLN A 220 17.87 14.90 24.37
CA GLN A 220 19.20 14.66 24.92
C GLN A 220 20.19 15.76 24.49
N VAL A 221 20.23 16.10 23.19
CA VAL A 221 21.11 17.17 22.68
C VAL A 221 20.76 18.49 23.35
N ALA A 222 19.48 18.85 23.40
CA ALA A 222 19.03 20.12 23.95
C ALA A 222 19.33 20.29 25.45
N LEU A 223 19.21 19.21 26.23
CA LEU A 223 19.37 19.26 27.69
C LEU A 223 20.82 19.04 28.16
N THR A 224 21.60 18.24 27.43
CA THR A 224 22.92 17.79 27.89
C THR A 224 24.06 18.25 26.98
N THR A 225 23.77 18.80 25.81
CA THR A 225 24.74 19.10 24.74
C THR A 225 25.55 17.89 24.25
N THR A 226 25.14 16.68 24.62
CA THR A 226 25.78 15.43 24.18
C THR A 226 25.09 14.85 22.94
N VAL A 227 25.88 14.20 22.09
CA VAL A 227 25.36 13.52 20.90
C VAL A 227 24.65 12.21 21.29
N PRO A 228 23.42 11.94 20.78
CA PRO A 228 22.64 10.76 21.13
C PRO A 228 23.10 9.51 20.36
N TRP A 229 24.34 9.08 20.61
CA TRP A 229 24.99 7.99 19.86
C TRP A 229 24.18 6.69 19.85
N TRP A 230 23.55 6.32 20.97
CA TRP A 230 22.73 5.11 21.06
C TRP A 230 21.53 5.14 20.13
N THR A 231 20.82 6.28 20.06
CA THR A 231 19.71 6.47 19.12
C THR A 231 20.18 6.38 17.68
N ILE A 232 21.30 7.04 17.34
CA ILE A 232 21.87 7.03 15.99
C ILE A 232 22.26 5.60 15.58
N ILE A 233 22.99 4.89 16.45
CA ILE A 233 23.45 3.51 16.21
C ILE A 233 22.27 2.56 16.05
N MET A 234 21.22 2.70 16.88
CA MET A 234 20.02 1.87 16.81
C MET A 234 19.26 2.06 15.49
N ILE A 235 19.05 3.31 15.07
CA ILE A 235 18.37 3.61 13.80
C ILE A 235 19.20 3.10 12.62
N ALA A 236 20.52 3.31 12.66
CA ALA A 236 21.43 2.82 11.63
C ALA A 236 21.43 1.29 11.55
N SER A 237 21.53 0.59 12.69
CA SER A 237 21.55 -0.88 12.73
C SER A 237 20.24 -1.48 12.22
N MET A 238 19.08 -0.97 12.67
CA MET A 238 17.76 -1.40 12.19
C MET A 238 17.60 -1.17 10.69
N THR A 239 18.07 -0.02 10.19
CA THR A 239 18.06 0.30 8.76
C THR A 239 18.91 -0.70 7.97
N MET A 240 20.13 -0.98 8.43
CA MET A 240 21.03 -1.93 7.76
C MET A 240 20.49 -3.36 7.80
N ILE A 241 19.89 -3.80 8.90
CA ILE A 241 19.23 -5.10 9.00
C ILE A 241 18.09 -5.18 7.98
N ARG A 242 17.20 -4.19 7.94
CA ARG A 242 16.09 -4.14 6.98
C ARG A 242 16.58 -4.19 5.54
N CYS A 243 17.58 -3.39 5.19
CA CYS A 243 18.12 -3.35 3.83
C CYS A 243 18.86 -4.64 3.44
N SER A 244 19.54 -5.27 4.40
CA SER A 244 20.22 -6.56 4.18
C SER A 244 19.22 -7.69 3.95
N VAL A 245 18.16 -7.75 4.76
CA VAL A 245 17.06 -8.72 4.56
C VAL A 245 16.39 -8.49 3.20
N ALA A 246 16.11 -7.23 2.85
CA ALA A 246 15.55 -6.89 1.54
C ALA A 246 16.46 -7.33 0.38
N ALA A 247 17.77 -7.07 0.47
CA ALA A 247 18.73 -7.48 -0.54
C ALA A 247 18.82 -9.00 -0.70
N LEU A 248 18.77 -9.75 0.41
CA LEU A 248 18.75 -11.22 0.39
C LEU A 248 17.45 -11.76 -0.22
N ARG A 249 16.29 -11.22 0.17
CA ARG A 249 14.98 -11.65 -0.32
C ARG A 249 14.78 -11.33 -1.81
N ALA A 250 15.17 -10.13 -2.23
CA ALA A 250 15.13 -9.72 -3.62
C ALA A 250 16.25 -10.33 -4.48
N ARG A 251 17.27 -10.94 -3.86
CA ARG A 251 18.51 -11.40 -4.50
C ARG A 251 19.21 -10.30 -5.30
N GLN A 252 19.19 -9.07 -4.78
CA GLN A 252 19.70 -7.89 -5.47
C GLN A 252 20.37 -6.93 -4.48
N LEU A 253 21.67 -6.68 -4.68
CA LEU A 253 22.45 -5.80 -3.79
C LEU A 253 21.99 -4.33 -3.81
N ARG A 254 21.26 -3.90 -4.84
CA ARG A 254 20.74 -2.53 -4.94
C ARG A 254 19.88 -2.13 -3.73
N PHE A 255 19.22 -3.09 -3.08
CA PHE A 255 18.41 -2.84 -1.88
C PHE A 255 19.23 -2.37 -0.68
N LEU A 256 20.56 -2.49 -0.68
CA LEU A 256 21.41 -1.83 0.32
C LEU A 256 21.35 -0.30 0.20
N ALA A 257 21.18 0.22 -1.02
CA ALA A 257 20.99 1.66 -1.26
C ALA A 257 19.63 2.17 -0.78
N PHE A 258 18.68 1.28 -0.45
CA PHE A 258 17.42 1.66 0.19
C PHE A 258 17.63 2.27 1.59
N SER A 259 18.83 2.15 2.17
CA SER A 259 19.23 2.89 3.37
C SER A 259 19.10 4.41 3.23
N LEU A 260 19.18 4.95 2.00
CA LEU A 260 18.94 6.37 1.70
C LEU A 260 17.48 6.81 1.95
N HIS A 261 16.55 5.87 2.06
CA HIS A 261 15.17 6.15 2.45
C HIS A 261 15.06 6.60 3.91
N THR A 262 15.95 6.15 4.80
CA THR A 262 15.88 6.49 6.24
C THR A 262 16.08 7.98 6.48
N PRO A 263 17.10 8.67 5.93
CA PRO A 263 17.20 10.13 6.03
C PRO A 263 15.97 10.88 5.51
N ILE A 264 15.36 10.44 4.41
CA ILE A 264 14.13 11.07 3.88
C ILE A 264 12.99 10.94 4.89
N ASN A 265 12.81 9.76 5.48
CA ASN A 265 11.82 9.56 6.54
C ASN A 265 12.07 10.49 7.73
N LEU A 266 13.30 10.53 8.24
CA LEU A 266 13.66 11.26 9.45
C LEU A 266 13.53 12.78 9.28
N PHE A 267 14.01 13.31 8.15
CA PHE A 267 14.16 14.76 7.98
C PHE A 267 13.06 15.41 7.14
N LEU A 268 12.35 14.63 6.30
CA LEU A 268 11.35 15.19 5.39
C LEU A 268 9.93 14.72 5.68
N LEU A 269 9.73 13.46 6.10
CA LEU A 269 8.37 12.94 6.34
C LEU A 269 7.93 13.08 7.79
N LEU A 270 8.80 12.76 8.76
CA LEU A 270 8.46 12.82 10.18
C LEU A 270 8.08 14.24 10.68
N PRO A 271 8.67 15.34 10.15
CA PRO A 271 8.26 16.69 10.52
C PRO A 271 6.91 17.18 9.93
N LEU A 272 6.29 16.44 8.98
CA LEU A 272 5.10 16.85 8.22
C LEU A 272 3.81 16.15 8.68
#